data_AF-A0A366M8Z6-F1
#
_entry.id   AF-A0A366M8Z6-F1
#
_cell.length_a   1.000
_cell.length_b   1.000
_cell.length_c   1.000
_cell.angle_alpha   90.00
_cell.angle_beta   90.00
_cell.angle_gamma   90.00
#
_symmetry.space_group_name_H-M   'P 1'
#
loop_
_entity.id
_entity.type
_entity.pdbx_description
1 polymer ?
#
loop_
_entity_poly.entity_id
_entity_poly.type
_entity_poly.pdbx_seq_one_letter_code
_entity_poly.pdbx_strand_id
1 'polypeptide(L)'
;MTPSTTPSIPSPGSPEPVEPKGDTIDPRPVPWISATPEAGGERLRLVWWSGVEPCRTLDRVEVEESAAEVKATIYEGPARDAQNVACIEIAVQKTTTVTLKAPLGDRKVVDGAK
;
A
#
# COMPACT_ATOMS: atom_id res chain seq x y z
N MET A 1 -10.61 -5.10 -29.80
CA MET A 1 -9.85 -3.93 -29.33
C MET A 1 -9.22 -4.32 -28.00
N THR A 2 -7.96 -4.73 -28.01
CA THR A 2 -7.17 -5.02 -26.81
C THR A 2 -6.61 -3.70 -26.27
N PRO A 3 -6.81 -3.34 -25.00
CA PRO A 3 -6.16 -2.16 -24.43
C PRO A 3 -4.67 -2.48 -24.23
N SER A 4 -3.80 -1.74 -24.94
CA SER A 4 -2.37 -1.73 -24.68
C SER A 4 -2.13 -1.03 -23.34
N THR A 5 -1.74 -1.77 -22.31
CA THR A 5 -1.21 -1.19 -21.07
C THR A 5 0.18 -0.66 -21.37
N THR A 6 0.31 0.65 -21.51
CA THR A 6 1.62 1.31 -21.56
C THR A 6 2.32 1.09 -20.21
N PRO A 7 3.52 0.51 -20.17
CA PRO A 7 4.28 0.44 -18.93
C PRO A 7 4.64 1.88 -18.49
N SER A 8 4.06 2.36 -17.40
CA SER A 8 4.46 3.61 -16.77
C SER A 8 5.86 3.42 -16.17
N ILE A 9 6.88 3.97 -16.83
CA ILE A 9 8.21 4.09 -16.26
C ILE A 9 8.09 5.00 -15.03
N PRO A 10 8.44 4.54 -13.81
CA PRO A 10 8.36 5.38 -12.62
C PRO A 10 9.30 6.58 -12.78
N SER A 11 8.78 7.78 -12.51
CA SER A 11 9.59 9.00 -12.54
C SER A 11 10.56 9.00 -11.34
N PRO A 12 11.83 9.40 -11.51
CA PRO A 12 12.78 9.50 -10.39
C PRO A 12 12.20 10.40 -9.29
N GLY A 13 12.08 9.86 -8.07
CA GLY A 13 11.53 10.57 -6.91
C GLY A 13 10.04 10.33 -6.64
N SER A 14 9.32 9.61 -7.50
CA SER A 14 7.95 9.17 -7.23
C SER A 14 7.94 7.90 -6.36
N PRO A 15 6.95 7.72 -5.47
CA PRO A 15 6.75 6.46 -4.75
C PRO A 15 6.63 5.26 -5.70
N GLU A 16 7.25 4.14 -5.34
CA GLU A 16 7.22 2.89 -6.10
C GLU A 16 5.83 2.24 -6.00
N PRO A 17 5.12 2.01 -7.12
CA PRO A 17 3.85 1.31 -7.10
C PRO A 17 4.04 -0.16 -6.73
N VAL A 18 3.31 -0.62 -5.72
CA VAL A 18 3.31 -2.02 -5.27
C VAL A 18 1.89 -2.55 -5.13
N GLU A 19 1.73 -3.84 -5.42
CA GLU A 19 0.47 -4.56 -5.27
C GLU A 19 0.57 -5.56 -4.11
N PRO A 20 -0.52 -5.81 -3.37
CA PRO A 20 -0.56 -6.87 -2.37
C PRO A 20 -0.24 -8.23 -2.98
N LYS A 21 0.76 -8.92 -2.42
CA LYS A 21 1.15 -10.29 -2.82
C LYS A 21 0.60 -11.36 -1.89
N GLY A 22 0.20 -10.99 -0.68
CA GLY A 22 -0.26 -11.91 0.35
C GLY A 22 0.82 -12.90 0.83
N ASP A 23 0.40 -13.79 1.73
CA ASP A 23 1.16 -14.95 2.19
C ASP A 23 2.57 -14.65 2.74
N THR A 24 2.80 -13.42 3.21
CA THR A 24 4.06 -13.04 3.86
C THR A 24 4.20 -13.74 5.22
N ILE A 25 5.43 -13.82 5.71
CA ILE A 25 5.72 -14.37 7.02
C ILE A 25 5.47 -13.28 8.07
N ASP A 26 4.61 -13.55 9.05
CA ASP A 26 4.32 -12.65 10.18
C ASP A 26 4.07 -11.18 9.75
N PRO A 27 3.04 -10.92 8.92
CA PRO A 27 2.74 -9.57 8.44
C PRO A 27 2.43 -8.61 9.60
N ARG A 28 3.05 -7.45 9.58
CA ARG A 28 2.92 -6.42 10.63
C ARG A 28 2.35 -5.13 10.06
N PRO A 29 1.55 -4.38 10.85
CA PRO A 29 1.02 -3.10 10.42
C PRO A 29 2.16 -2.08 10.25
N VAL A 30 2.10 -1.30 9.17
CA VAL A 30 3.08 -0.27 8.82
C VAL A 30 2.36 1.08 8.71
N PRO A 31 2.82 2.12 9.41
CA PRO A 31 2.21 3.44 9.34
C PRO A 31 2.44 4.06 7.96
N TRP A 32 1.37 4.62 7.39
CA TRP A 32 1.48 5.43 6.19
C TRP A 32 1.76 6.90 6.53
N ILE A 33 2.29 7.60 5.53
CA ILE A 33 2.58 9.05 5.61
C ILE A 33 1.54 9.88 4.88
N SER A 34 0.84 9.32 3.89
CA SER A 34 -0.30 9.97 3.26
C SER A 34 -1.37 8.97 2.80
N ALA A 35 -2.61 9.46 2.79
CA ALA A 35 -3.77 8.78 2.24
C ALA A 35 -4.59 9.81 1.45
N THR A 36 -4.56 9.70 0.12
CA THR A 36 -5.14 10.68 -0.80
C THR A 36 -6.31 10.07 -1.56
N PRO A 37 -7.52 10.65 -1.48
CA PRO A 37 -8.65 10.19 -2.28
C PRO A 37 -8.42 10.47 -3.77
N GLU A 38 -8.80 9.51 -4.61
CA GLU A 38 -8.75 9.59 -6.07
C GLU A 38 -10.10 9.20 -6.67
N ALA A 39 -10.29 9.44 -7.97
CA ALA A 39 -11.51 9.05 -8.70
C ALA A 39 -12.80 9.49 -7.96
N GLY A 40 -12.89 10.77 -7.60
CA GLY A 40 -14.05 11.30 -6.88
C GLY A 40 -14.23 10.75 -5.46
N GLY A 41 -13.21 10.09 -4.90
CA GLY A 41 -13.25 9.47 -3.57
C GLY A 41 -13.58 7.98 -3.59
N GLU A 42 -13.74 7.35 -4.76
CA GLU A 42 -13.96 5.90 -4.87
C GLU A 42 -12.71 5.08 -4.56
N ARG A 43 -11.53 5.71 -4.66
CA ARG A 43 -10.24 5.07 -4.41
C ARG A 43 -9.44 5.88 -3.42
N LEU A 44 -8.58 5.20 -2.67
CA LEU A 44 -7.67 5.79 -1.72
C LEU A 44 -6.24 5.36 -2.05
N ARG A 45 -5.39 6.32 -2.45
CA ARG A 45 -3.96 6.10 -2.65
C ARG A 45 -3.25 6.25 -1.32
N LEU A 46 -2.52 5.22 -0.91
CA LEU A 46 -1.66 5.24 0.26
C LEU A 46 -0.20 5.41 -0.16
N VAL A 47 0.57 6.14 0.64
CA VAL A 47 2.03 6.26 0.50
C VAL A 47 2.67 6.04 1.88
N TRP A 48 3.73 5.24 1.92
CA TRP A 48 4.47 4.91 3.14
C TRP A 48 5.95 4.69 2.85
N TRP A 49 6.77 4.72 3.90
CA TRP A 49 8.16 4.30 3.84
C TRP A 49 8.28 2.83 4.24
N SER A 50 9.08 2.08 3.50
CA SER A 50 9.37 0.67 3.79
C SER A 50 10.77 0.29 3.31
N GLY A 51 11.17 -0.96 3.55
CA GLY A 51 12.34 -1.58 2.93
C GLY A 51 12.04 -2.21 1.58
N VAL A 52 13.05 -2.84 1.02
CA VAL A 52 12.98 -3.49 -0.30
C VAL A 52 12.46 -4.93 -0.21
N GLU A 53 11.83 -5.40 -1.27
CA GLU A 53 11.49 -6.81 -1.45
C GLU A 53 12.76 -7.68 -1.64
N PRO A 54 12.73 -8.97 -1.27
CA PRO A 54 11.61 -9.71 -0.67
C PRO A 54 11.53 -9.57 0.87
N CYS A 55 12.38 -8.74 1.48
CA CYS A 55 12.42 -8.60 2.94
C CYS A 55 11.25 -7.79 3.50
N ARG A 56 10.70 -6.86 2.70
CA ARG A 56 9.49 -6.09 3.01
C ARG A 56 8.52 -6.14 1.83
N THR A 57 7.72 -7.19 1.78
CA THR A 57 6.68 -7.37 0.77
C THR A 57 5.33 -6.90 1.31
N LEU A 58 4.54 -6.23 0.45
CA LEU A 58 3.18 -5.85 0.77
C LEU A 58 2.32 -7.12 0.85
N ASP A 59 1.82 -7.43 2.05
CA ASP A 59 0.95 -8.57 2.30
C ASP A 59 -0.48 -8.23 1.86
N ARG A 60 -1.05 -7.21 2.51
CA ARG A 60 -2.42 -6.75 2.28
C ARG A 60 -2.59 -5.32 2.76
N VAL A 61 -3.67 -4.71 2.29
CA VAL A 61 -4.21 -3.48 2.87
C VAL A 61 -5.60 -3.80 3.39
N GLU A 62 -5.80 -3.66 4.69
CA GLU A 62 -7.12 -3.78 5.30
C GLU A 62 -7.80 -2.41 5.30
N VAL A 63 -9.06 -2.38 4.87
CA VAL A 63 -9.89 -1.17 4.85
C VAL A 63 -11.17 -1.44 5.64
N GLU A 64 -11.29 -0.79 6.79
CA GLU A 64 -12.48 -0.84 7.63
C GLU A 64 -13.26 0.47 7.46
N GLU A 65 -14.47 0.38 6.92
CA GLU A 65 -15.31 1.54 6.62
C GLU A 65 -16.48 1.64 7.60
N SER A 66 -16.67 2.84 8.14
CA SER A 66 -17.81 3.23 8.95
C SER A 66 -18.49 4.47 8.36
N ALA A 67 -19.56 4.93 9.01
CA ALA A 67 -20.25 6.16 8.63
C ALA A 67 -19.39 7.42 8.87
N ALA A 68 -18.44 7.39 9.81
CA ALA A 68 -17.65 8.56 10.21
C ALA A 68 -16.21 8.52 9.66
N GLU A 69 -15.65 7.32 9.50
CA GLU A 69 -14.25 7.14 9.15
C GLU A 69 -13.99 5.92 8.27
N VAL A 70 -12.87 5.99 7.55
CA VAL A 70 -12.24 4.91 6.80
C VAL A 70 -10.88 4.65 7.43
N LYS A 71 -10.72 3.50 8.08
CA LYS A 71 -9.44 3.08 8.64
C LYS A 71 -8.71 2.20 7.64
N ALA A 72 -7.53 2.64 7.22
CA ALA A 72 -6.68 1.91 6.30
C ALA A 72 -5.41 1.44 7.02
N THR A 73 -5.13 0.14 6.96
CA THR A 73 -3.97 -0.49 7.61
C THR A 73 -3.17 -1.24 6.55
N ILE A 74 -1.90 -0.85 6.39
CA ILE A 74 -0.96 -1.55 5.50
C ILE A 74 -0.28 -2.64 6.30
N TYR A 75 -0.21 -3.86 5.76
CA TYR A 75 0.55 -4.95 6.36
C TYR A 75 1.70 -5.37 5.46
N GLU A 76 2.89 -5.47 6.03
CA GLU A 76 4.08 -5.96 5.33
C GLU A 76 4.79 -7.04 6.14
N GLY A 77 5.44 -7.95 5.44
CA GLY A 77 6.27 -8.99 6.02
C GLY A 77 7.28 -9.51 4.99
N PRO A 78 8.27 -10.33 5.41
CA PRO A 78 9.14 -11.02 4.48
C PRO A 78 8.33 -11.99 3.60
N ALA A 79 8.63 -12.03 2.30
CA ALA A 79 8.12 -13.08 1.45
C ALA A 79 8.70 -14.45 1.86
N ARG A 80 8.02 -15.54 1.52
CA ARG A 80 8.42 -16.89 1.97
C ARG A 80 9.79 -17.31 1.43
N ASP A 81 10.20 -16.81 0.29
CA ASP A 81 11.50 -17.08 -0.33
C ASP A 81 12.63 -16.17 0.17
N ALA A 82 12.36 -15.26 1.10
CA ALA A 82 13.35 -14.31 1.63
C ALA A 82 14.45 -14.95 2.52
N GLN A 83 14.39 -16.24 2.81
CA GLN A 83 15.23 -16.91 3.82
C GLN A 83 16.74 -16.87 3.50
N ASN A 84 17.11 -16.74 2.22
CA ASN A 84 18.50 -16.73 1.76
C ASN A 84 18.91 -15.43 1.08
N VAL A 85 18.17 -14.33 1.30
CA VAL A 85 18.52 -13.02 0.74
C VAL A 85 19.15 -12.12 1.79
N ALA A 86 20.10 -11.29 1.35
CA ALA A 86 20.60 -10.20 2.18
C ALA A 86 19.57 -9.06 2.20
N CYS A 87 19.00 -8.77 3.38
CA CYS A 87 18.12 -7.63 3.57
C CYS A 87 18.95 -6.35 3.76
N ILE A 88 18.92 -5.48 2.76
CA ILE A 88 19.56 -4.16 2.86
C ILE A 88 18.63 -3.17 3.57
N GLU A 89 19.20 -2.33 4.43
CA GLU A 89 18.47 -1.31 5.20
C GLU A 89 18.37 -0.01 4.39
N ILE A 90 17.62 -0.04 3.29
CA ILE A 90 17.29 1.14 2.48
C ILE A 90 15.81 1.44 2.59
N ALA A 91 15.48 2.68 2.93
CA ALA A 91 14.11 3.16 2.92
C ALA A 91 13.70 3.57 1.50
N VAL A 92 12.61 2.99 1.01
CA VAL A 92 11.95 3.34 -0.26
C VAL A 92 10.53 3.83 0.04
N GLN A 93 10.07 4.86 -0.68
CA GLN A 93 8.66 5.23 -0.66
C GLN A 93 7.91 4.26 -1.56
N LYS A 94 6.84 3.67 -1.03
CA LYS A 94 5.92 2.81 -1.77
C LYS A 94 4.56 3.47 -1.88
N THR A 95 3.80 3.07 -2.89
CA THR A 95 2.40 3.47 -3.05
C THR A 95 1.54 2.30 -3.50
N THR A 96 0.30 2.28 -3.01
CA THR A 96 -0.73 1.37 -3.48
C THR A 96 -2.08 2.09 -3.44
N THR A 97 -3.03 1.63 -4.24
CA THR A 97 -4.37 2.23 -4.31
C THR A 97 -5.39 1.16 -3.98
N VAL A 98 -6.26 1.45 -3.01
CA VAL A 98 -7.39 0.58 -2.65
C VAL A 98 -8.70 1.18 -3.12
N THR A 99 -9.66 0.32 -3.45
CA THR A 99 -11.03 0.71 -3.78
C THR A 99 -11.87 0.70 -2.52
N LEU A 100 -12.64 1.77 -2.29
CA LEU A 100 -13.58 1.86 -1.19
C LEU A 100 -14.94 1.27 -1.60
N LYS A 101 -15.70 0.74 -0.63
CA LYS A 101 -17.07 0.24 -0.81
C LYS A 101 -18.06 1.36 -1.14
N ALA A 102 -17.77 2.56 -0.66
CA ALA A 102 -18.50 3.79 -1.00
C ALA A 102 -17.50 4.95 -1.18
N PRO A 103 -17.83 6.00 -1.96
CA PRO A 103 -16.99 7.19 -2.09
C PRO A 103 -16.68 7.82 -0.73
N LEU A 104 -15.45 8.30 -0.53
CA LEU A 104 -14.96 8.80 0.77
C LEU A 104 -15.90 9.85 1.40
N GLY A 105 -16.36 10.84 0.61
CA GLY A 105 -17.19 11.94 1.10
C GLY A 105 -16.48 12.73 2.21
N ASP A 106 -17.22 13.06 3.27
CA ASP A 106 -16.69 13.81 4.42
C ASP A 106 -16.05 12.90 5.49
N ARG A 107 -15.94 11.60 5.23
CA ARG A 107 -15.38 10.64 6.19
C ARG A 107 -13.90 10.90 6.40
N LYS A 108 -13.47 10.80 7.66
CA LYS A 108 -12.05 10.91 8.00
C LYS A 108 -11.29 9.65 7.60
N VAL A 109 -10.09 9.80 7.05
CA VAL A 109 -9.18 8.67 6.86
C VAL A 109 -8.25 8.56 8.06
N VAL A 110 -8.16 7.37 8.67
CA VAL A 110 -7.34 7.10 9.86
C VAL A 110 -6.36 5.96 9.60
N ASP A 111 -5.17 6.08 10.19
CA ASP A 111 -4.09 5.10 10.04
C ASP A 111 -4.28 3.99 11.07
N GLY A 112 -4.56 2.77 10.62
CA GLY A 112 -4.79 1.65 11.54
C GLY A 112 -3.52 1.04 12.12
N ALA A 113 -2.33 1.53 11.73
CA ALA A 113 -1.06 1.15 12.34
C ALA A 113 -0.64 2.07 13.51
N LYS A 114 -1.46 3.08 13.85
CA LYS A 114 -1.20 4.07 14.91
C LYS A 114 -2.19 3.96 16.06
#